data_AF-A0A971MHY8-F1
#
_entry.id   AF-A0A971MHY8-F1
#
_cell.length_a   1.000
_cell.length_b   1.000
_cell.length_c   1.000
_cell.angle_alpha   90.00
_cell.angle_beta   90.00
_cell.angle_gamma   90.00
#
_symmetry.space_group_name_H-M   'P 1'
#
loop_
_entity.id
_entity.type
_entity.pdbx_description
1 polymer ?
#
loop_
_entity_poly.entity_id
_entity_poly.type
_entity_poly.pdbx_seq_one_letter_code
_entity_poly.pdbx_strand_id
1 'polypeptide(L)'
;YLRPLYDAIFDMLGADSFHDLVEKNIIEVAPLAYMRGRTLDNAYIILDEAQNTTNEQMKMFLTRLGHGSKAIVNGDITQIDLKKGQKSGLVEVINILKDIKGVEFIYLEKSDIVRHRVVQSIIEAYERAEKK
;
A
#
# COMPACT_ATOMS: atom_id res chain seq x y z
N TYR A 1 -4.30 0.00 12.45
CA TYR A 1 -3.75 0.30 11.12
C TYR A 1 -4.72 0.01 9.98
N LEU A 2 -5.43 -1.13 9.95
CA LEU A 2 -6.35 -1.42 8.82
C LEU A 2 -7.71 -0.70 8.84
N ARG A 3 -8.07 -0.02 9.93
CA ARG A 3 -9.40 0.60 10.09
C ARG A 3 -9.77 1.57 8.94
N PRO A 4 -8.89 2.48 8.48
CA PRO A 4 -9.22 3.35 7.35
C PRO A 4 -9.55 2.60 6.06
N LEU A 5 -8.91 1.45 5.82
CA LEU A 5 -9.21 0.59 4.68
C LEU A 5 -10.60 -0.05 4.83
N TYR A 6 -10.92 -0.59 6.02
CA TYR A 6 -12.26 -1.12 6.29
C TYR A 6 -13.32 -0.04 6.14
N ASP A 7 -13.11 1.14 6.72
CA ASP A 7 -14.04 2.27 6.63
C ASP A 7 -14.27 2.66 5.17
N ALA A 8 -13.22 2.78 4.35
CA ALA A 8 -13.33 3.09 2.93
C ALA A 8 -14.11 2.02 2.15
N ILE A 9 -13.87 0.73 2.44
CA ILE A 9 -14.61 -0.35 1.78
C ILE A 9 -16.07 -0.39 2.25
N PHE A 10 -16.33 -0.10 3.54
CA PHE A 10 -17.70 -0.04 4.08
C PHE A 10 -18.48 1.11 3.46
N ASP A 11 -17.86 2.26 3.25
CA ASP A 11 -18.50 3.39 2.57
C ASP A 11 -18.82 3.07 1.10
N MET A 12 -17.99 2.25 0.44
CA MET A 12 -18.20 1.85 -0.97
C MET A 12 -19.23 0.73 -1.15
N LEU A 13 -19.22 -0.29 -0.29
CA LEU A 13 -19.99 -1.53 -0.46
C LEU A 13 -21.14 -1.67 0.54
N GLY A 14 -21.09 -0.97 1.66
CA GLY A 14 -21.89 -1.24 2.85
C GLY A 14 -21.26 -2.34 3.72
N ALA A 15 -21.43 -2.22 5.04
CA ALA A 15 -20.84 -3.15 6.00
C ALA A 15 -21.32 -4.61 5.81
N ASP A 16 -22.63 -4.82 5.63
CA ASP A 16 -23.19 -6.16 5.48
C ASP A 16 -22.65 -6.86 4.22
N SER A 17 -22.61 -6.15 3.09
CA SER A 17 -22.06 -6.69 1.84
C SER A 17 -20.57 -6.97 1.94
N PHE A 18 -19.81 -6.13 2.64
CA PHE A 18 -18.40 -6.42 2.91
C PHE A 18 -18.23 -7.72 3.70
N HIS A 19 -18.99 -7.89 4.79
CA HIS A 19 -18.91 -9.09 5.62
C HIS A 19 -19.25 -10.35 4.82
N ASP A 20 -20.30 -10.32 3.99
CA ASP A 20 -20.65 -11.41 3.07
C ASP A 20 -19.50 -11.78 2.12
N LEU A 21 -18.81 -10.78 1.56
CA LEU A 21 -17.69 -10.99 0.63
C LEU A 21 -16.46 -11.56 1.33
N VAL A 22 -16.21 -11.15 2.59
CA VAL A 22 -15.14 -11.72 3.42
C VAL A 22 -15.45 -13.18 3.77
N GLU A 23 -16.67 -13.50 4.19
CA GLU A 23 -17.08 -14.87 4.49
C GLU A 23 -16.96 -15.79 3.27
N LYS A 24 -17.25 -15.28 2.07
CA LYS A 24 -17.09 -15.99 0.80
C LYS A 24 -15.63 -16.06 0.32
N ASN A 25 -14.67 -15.50 1.06
CA ASN A 25 -13.26 -15.35 0.68
C ASN A 25 -13.04 -14.62 -0.66
N ILE A 26 -13.98 -13.75 -1.04
CA ILE A 26 -13.83 -12.88 -2.21
C ILE A 26 -12.92 -11.69 -1.86
N ILE A 27 -13.07 -11.17 -0.64
CA ILE A 27 -12.17 -10.17 -0.06
C ILE A 27 -11.36 -10.83 1.05
N GLU A 28 -10.05 -10.70 0.99
CA GLU A 28 -9.13 -11.18 2.02
C GLU A 28 -8.24 -10.03 2.50
N VAL A 29 -8.22 -9.80 3.81
CA VAL A 29 -7.28 -8.88 4.46
C VAL A 29 -6.35 -9.70 5.32
N ALA A 30 -5.09 -9.82 4.90
CA ALA A 30 -4.12 -10.68 5.54
C ALA A 30 -2.76 -9.97 5.70
N PRO A 31 -1.98 -10.30 6.76
CA PRO A 31 -0.64 -9.77 6.90
C PRO A 31 0.29 -10.34 5.83
N LEU A 32 1.33 -9.58 5.45
CA LEU A 32 2.26 -9.95 4.39
C LEU A 32 2.86 -11.37 4.55
N ALA A 33 3.10 -11.81 5.79
CA ALA A 33 3.64 -13.14 6.08
C ALA A 33 2.78 -14.30 5.55
N TYR A 34 1.46 -14.10 5.40
CA TYR A 34 0.53 -15.11 4.91
C TYR A 34 0.67 -15.35 3.41
N MET A 35 1.36 -14.45 2.69
CA MET A 35 1.61 -14.60 1.26
C MET A 35 2.69 -15.64 0.98
N ARG A 36 3.49 -16.04 1.99
CA ARG A 36 4.57 -17.01 1.84
C ARG A 36 4.04 -18.35 1.33
N GLY A 37 4.61 -18.84 0.23
CA GLY A 37 4.25 -20.14 -0.35
C GLY A 37 2.92 -20.15 -1.10
N ARG A 38 2.24 -19.01 -1.24
CA ARG A 38 1.03 -18.90 -2.06
C ARG A 38 1.36 -18.58 -3.51
N THR A 39 0.42 -18.92 -4.38
CA THR A 39 0.29 -18.34 -5.73
C THR A 39 -1.07 -17.68 -5.77
N LEU A 40 -1.12 -16.43 -6.22
CA LEU A 40 -2.32 -15.62 -6.26
C LEU A 40 -2.75 -15.49 -7.71
N ASP A 41 -3.64 -16.36 -8.17
CA ASP A 41 -4.21 -16.38 -9.53
C ASP A 41 -5.56 -15.64 -9.57
N ASN A 42 -5.85 -14.97 -10.68
CA ASN A 42 -7.10 -14.25 -10.95
C ASN A 42 -7.54 -13.29 -9.83
N ALA A 43 -6.58 -12.57 -9.24
CA ALA A 43 -6.83 -11.69 -8.11
C ALA A 43 -6.28 -10.27 -8.33
N TYR A 44 -6.91 -9.30 -7.65
CA TYR A 44 -6.35 -7.98 -7.44
C TYR A 44 -5.78 -7.91 -6.03
N ILE A 45 -4.49 -7.60 -5.92
CA ILE A 45 -3.78 -7.61 -4.65
C ILE A 45 -3.25 -6.21 -4.37
N ILE A 46 -3.51 -5.70 -3.16
CA ILE A 46 -2.99 -4.43 -2.70
C ILE A 46 -2.01 -4.71 -1.56
N LEU A 47 -0.76 -4.28 -1.73
CA LEU A 47 0.21 -4.20 -0.65
C LEU A 47 0.28 -2.75 -0.19
N ASP A 48 -0.28 -2.48 0.97
CA ASP A 48 -0.29 -1.16 1.59
C ASP A 48 0.90 -0.97 2.55
N GLU A 49 1.29 0.27 2.81
CA GLU A 49 2.42 0.64 3.68
C GLU A 49 3.74 -0.03 3.27
N ALA A 50 3.95 -0.19 1.95
CA ALA A 50 5.04 -0.98 1.39
C ALA A 50 6.44 -0.42 1.71
N GLN A 51 6.55 0.85 2.11
CA GLN A 51 7.81 1.44 2.56
C GLN A 51 8.40 0.71 3.76
N ASN A 52 7.56 0.02 4.55
CA ASN A 52 7.93 -0.76 5.73
C ASN A 52 8.28 -2.22 5.41
N THR A 53 8.37 -2.59 4.12
CA THR A 53 8.85 -3.91 3.71
C THR A 53 10.36 -3.92 3.53
N THR A 54 11.01 -5.04 3.84
CA THR A 54 12.39 -5.29 3.41
C THR A 54 12.44 -5.70 1.95
N ASN A 55 13.62 -5.64 1.33
CA ASN A 55 13.80 -6.12 -0.05
C ASN A 55 13.42 -7.61 -0.20
N GLU A 56 13.74 -8.44 0.80
CA GLU A 56 13.35 -9.86 0.81
C GLU A 56 11.83 -10.05 0.85
N GLN A 57 11.13 -9.24 1.66
CA GLN A 57 9.68 -9.27 1.77
C GLN A 57 8.99 -8.80 0.48
N MET A 58 9.51 -7.75 -0.14
CA MET A 58 9.00 -7.25 -1.42
C MET A 58 9.19 -8.29 -2.53
N LYS A 59 10.38 -8.89 -2.64
CA LYS A 59 10.64 -10.00 -3.57
C LYS A 59 9.73 -11.20 -3.29
N MET A 60 9.54 -11.56 -2.02
CA MET A 60 8.63 -12.62 -1.62
C MET A 60 7.22 -12.35 -2.13
N PHE A 61 6.70 -11.14 -1.91
CA PHE A 61 5.36 -10.72 -2.35
C PHE A 61 5.19 -10.75 -3.88
N LEU A 62 6.06 -10.06 -4.61
CA LEU A 62 5.93 -9.91 -6.06
C LEU A 62 6.03 -11.26 -6.79
N THR A 63 6.79 -12.21 -6.24
CA THR A 63 6.91 -13.56 -6.81
C THR A 63 5.72 -14.48 -6.49
N ARG A 64 4.69 -14.00 -5.77
CA ARG A 64 3.43 -14.75 -5.56
C ARG A 64 2.39 -14.47 -6.64
N LEU A 65 2.60 -13.48 -7.50
CA LEU A 65 1.64 -13.11 -8.53
C LEU A 65 1.53 -14.23 -9.57
N GLY A 66 0.32 -14.76 -9.70
CA GLY A 66 -0.05 -15.80 -10.63
C GLY A 66 -0.69 -15.26 -11.91
N HIS A 67 -1.27 -16.16 -12.70
CA HIS A 67 -1.93 -15.82 -13.95
C HIS A 67 -3.20 -14.99 -13.73
N GLY A 68 -3.44 -14.01 -14.60
CA GLY A 68 -4.64 -13.16 -14.53
C GLY A 68 -4.66 -12.17 -13.37
N SER A 69 -3.60 -12.10 -12.57
CA SER A 69 -3.54 -11.25 -11.39
C SER A 69 -2.89 -9.90 -11.64
N LYS A 70 -3.26 -8.92 -10.82
CA LYS A 70 -2.65 -7.59 -10.79
C LYS A 70 -2.31 -7.20 -9.36
N ALA A 71 -1.15 -6.59 -9.17
CA ALA A 71 -0.74 -6.04 -7.89
C ALA A 71 -0.68 -4.51 -7.95
N ILE A 72 -1.11 -3.88 -6.87
CA ILE A 72 -0.89 -2.47 -6.59
C ILE A 72 -0.05 -2.42 -5.30
N VAL A 73 1.10 -1.78 -5.37
CA VAL A 73 1.98 -1.58 -4.22
C VAL A 73 1.97 -0.10 -3.87
N ASN A 74 1.45 0.24 -2.70
CA ASN A 74 1.33 1.60 -2.20
C ASN A 74 2.31 1.81 -1.03
N GLY A 75 2.90 3.00 -0.95
CA GLY A 75 3.59 3.44 0.27
C GLY A 75 4.16 4.86 0.14
N ASP A 76 4.56 5.43 1.27
CA ASP A 76 5.20 6.74 1.35
C ASP A 76 6.69 6.58 1.69
N ILE A 77 7.57 6.85 0.71
CA ILE A 77 9.03 6.72 0.87
C ILE A 77 9.62 7.66 1.92
N THR A 78 8.89 8.68 2.37
CA THR A 78 9.33 9.61 3.42
C THR A 78 9.05 9.11 4.83
N GLN A 79 8.19 8.08 4.97
CA GLN A 79 7.74 7.54 6.26
C GLN A 79 8.22 6.10 6.47
N ILE A 80 9.51 5.84 6.21
CA ILE A 80 10.11 4.51 6.37
C ILE A 80 10.31 4.21 7.86
N ASP A 81 9.57 3.23 8.38
CA ASP A 81 9.68 2.70 9.75
C ASP A 81 10.33 1.31 9.73
N LEU A 82 11.62 1.28 9.38
CA LEU A 82 12.44 0.07 9.39
C LEU A 82 13.55 0.16 10.41
N LYS A 83 14.03 -1.00 10.87
CA LYS A 83 15.19 -1.05 11.77
C LYS A 83 16.39 -0.35 11.12
N LYS A 84 17.13 0.41 11.93
CA LYS A 84 18.30 1.18 11.47
C LYS A 84 19.26 0.30 10.65
N GLY A 85 19.57 0.75 9.43
CA GLY A 85 20.45 0.04 8.50
C GLY A 85 19.73 -0.91 7.53
N GLN A 86 18.43 -1.17 7.71
CA GLN A 86 17.63 -1.86 6.70
C GLN A 86 17.19 -0.88 5.61
N LYS A 87 17.27 -1.33 4.36
CA LYS A 87 16.74 -0.60 3.22
C LYS A 87 15.29 -1.01 2.96
N SER A 88 14.48 -0.02 2.59
CA SER A 88 13.10 -0.25 2.16
C SER A 88 13.05 -1.01 0.83
N GLY A 89 12.26 -2.08 0.82
CA GLY A 89 11.96 -2.84 -0.39
C GLY A 89 11.29 -1.98 -1.44
N LEU A 90 10.37 -1.08 -1.04
CA LEU A 90 9.70 -0.15 -1.94
C LEU A 90 10.69 0.76 -2.69
N VAL A 91 11.67 1.32 -1.97
CA VAL A 91 12.68 2.20 -2.57
C VAL A 91 13.60 1.43 -3.52
N GLU A 92 14.02 0.22 -3.14
CA GLU A 92 14.92 -0.59 -3.96
C GLU A 92 14.23 -1.09 -5.23
N VAL A 93 12.95 -1.49 -5.17
CA VAL A 93 12.25 -2.03 -6.37
C VAL A 93 12.01 -1.00 -7.47
N ILE A 94 11.96 0.29 -7.14
CA ILE A 94 11.90 1.35 -8.16
C ILE A 94 13.06 1.21 -9.14
N ASN A 95 14.27 0.98 -8.63
CA ASN A 95 15.45 0.83 -9.48
C ASN A 95 15.54 -0.56 -10.13
N ILE A 96 15.12 -1.61 -9.40
CA ILE A 96 15.24 -3.00 -9.87
C ILE A 96 14.24 -3.29 -10.99
N LEU A 97 13.02 -2.74 -10.92
CA LEU A 97 11.92 -3.10 -11.82
C LEU A 97 11.61 -2.03 -12.88
N LYS A 98 12.35 -0.91 -12.94
CA LYS A 98 12.10 0.20 -13.88
C LYS A 98 12.00 -0.20 -15.36
N ASP A 99 12.71 -1.24 -15.77
CA ASP A 99 12.78 -1.69 -17.16
C ASP A 99 11.89 -2.93 -17.42
N ILE A 100 11.09 -3.36 -16.44
CA ILE A 100 10.21 -4.52 -16.58
C ILE A 100 8.92 -4.10 -17.27
N LYS A 101 8.64 -4.70 -18.42
CA LYS A 101 7.38 -4.50 -19.14
C LYS A 101 6.20 -4.92 -18.27
N GLY A 102 5.20 -4.03 -18.14
CA GLY A 102 4.00 -4.26 -17.35
C GLY A 102 4.12 -3.83 -15.89
N VAL A 103 5.25 -3.24 -15.48
CA VAL A 103 5.40 -2.53 -14.21
C VAL A 103 5.42 -1.03 -14.50
N GLU A 104 4.59 -0.28 -13.78
CA GLU A 104 4.46 1.17 -13.90
C GLU A 104 4.66 1.78 -12.52
N PHE A 105 5.33 2.93 -12.46
CA PHE A 105 5.55 3.68 -11.22
C PHE A 105 4.76 4.98 -11.27
N ILE A 106 3.83 5.14 -10.34
CA ILE A 106 2.99 6.34 -10.22
C ILE A 106 3.44 7.10 -8.98
N TYR A 107 3.84 8.36 -9.18
CA TYR A 107 4.23 9.27 -8.11
C TYR A 107 3.12 10.29 -7.91
N LEU A 108 2.56 10.33 -6.70
CA LEU A 108 1.57 11.31 -6.30
C LEU A 108 2.27 12.49 -5.61
N GLU A 109 1.80 13.69 -5.92
CA GLU A 109 2.30 14.94 -5.35
C GLU A 109 1.36 15.47 -4.25
N LYS A 110 1.81 16.48 -3.51
CA LYS A 110 0.97 17.15 -2.50
C LYS A 110 -0.34 17.70 -3.09
N SER A 111 -0.34 18.08 -4.37
CA SER A 111 -1.53 18.55 -5.09
C SER A 111 -2.60 17.49 -5.28
N ASP A 112 -2.23 16.20 -5.27
CA ASP A 112 -3.17 15.09 -5.42
C ASP A 112 -3.90 14.78 -4.11
N ILE A 113 -3.48 15.40 -3.00
CA ILE A 113 -4.04 15.18 -1.68
C ILE A 113 -5.22 16.13 -1.44
N VAL A 114 -6.43 15.60 -1.60
CA VAL A 114 -7.66 16.31 -1.24
C VAL A 114 -7.86 16.23 0.27
N ARG A 115 -7.71 17.36 0.97
CA ARG A 115 -7.97 17.51 2.40
C ARG A 115 -8.99 18.60 2.65
N HIS A 116 -9.75 18.47 3.72
CA HIS A 116 -10.63 19.53 4.17
C HIS A 116 -9.83 20.83 4.43
N ARG A 117 -10.38 22.00 4.05
CA ARG A 117 -9.69 23.30 4.11
C ARG A 117 -9.11 23.62 5.49
N VAL A 118 -9.84 23.24 6.55
CA VAL A 118 -9.38 23.42 7.94
C VAL A 118 -8.13 22.58 8.22
N VAL A 119 -8.08 21.33 7.75
CA VAL A 119 -6.93 20.45 7.94
C VAL A 119 -5.70 21.01 7.23
N GLN A 120 -5.86 21.53 6.00
CA GLN A 120 -4.78 22.23 5.29
C GLN A 120 -4.27 23.44 6.08
N SER A 121 -5.19 24.28 6.59
CA SER A 121 -4.84 25.47 7.38
C SER A 121 -4.07 25.13 8.66
N ILE A 122 -4.43 24.01 9.31
CA ILE A 122 -3.72 23.49 10.48
C ILE A 122 -2.29 23.06 10.09
N ILE A 123 -2.13 22.28 9.02
CA ILE A 123 -0.82 21.82 8.56
C ILE A 123 0.10 23.01 8.24
N GLU A 124 -0.41 24.01 7.51
CA GLU A 124 0.35 25.23 7.20
C GLU A 124 0.75 26.03 8.46
N ALA A 125 -0.06 25.98 9.52
CA ALA A 125 0.30 26.60 10.79
C ALA A 125 1.47 25.87 11.47
N TYR A 126 1.47 24.54 11.49
CA TYR A 126 2.56 23.72 12.02
C TYR A 126 3.85 23.86 11.19
N GLU A 127 3.76 23.77 9.86
CA GLU A 127 4.92 23.93 8.97
C GLU A 127 5.61 25.29 9.14
N ARG A 128 4.85 26.36 9.45
CA ARG A 128 5.41 27.70 9.75
C ARG A 128 6.07 27.77 11.13
N ALA A 129 5.57 27.03 12.12
CA ALA A 129 6.14 26.99 13.45
C ALA A 129 7.46 26.19 13.48
N GLU A 130 7.52 25.06 12.76
CA GLU A 130 8.72 24.21 12.69
C GLU A 130 9.88 24.81 11.89
N LYS A 131 9.59 25.79 11.01
CA LYS A 131 10.60 26.55 10.24
C LYS A 131 11.20 27.74 11.01
N LYS A 132 10.74 28.02 12.24
CA LYS A 132 11.31 29.05 13.13
C LYS A 132 12.24 28.40 14.16
#